data_AF-A0A6T8KI40-F1
#
_entry.id   AF-A0A6T8KI40-F1
#
_cell.length_a   1.000
_cell.length_b   1.000
_cell.length_c   1.000
_cell.angle_alpha   90.00
_cell.angle_beta   90.00
_cell.angle_gamma   90.00
#
_symmetry.space_group_name_H-M   'P 1'
#
loop_
_entity.id
_entity.type
_entity.pdbx_description
1 polymer ?
#
loop_
_entity_poly.entity_id
_entity_poly.type
_entity_poly.pdbx_seq_one_letter_code
_entity_poly.pdbx_strand_id
1 'polypeptide(L)'
;MGGENATLESTLSAALREVSTRCNFVHAESLRTAGESCLVQSGTTYSADQFAANFHRASLNFQYPQYICVPGRVWKTQRCEWHQDVSALPTAVFARAEIAKVAELRACFALPLCSQGHLVSVVLFYSRSVIPYDERLEETIFSLANDILGEVCARLGHAQLQFVNYGAPAAPKKGQTGNSKILESAKLALQLEPAKRSREDVDNIIKFSKRLPFFKYVVNACRESLCRNMLLLTLSKGEGVFRLPDDEEYVWFIVIKGRCDMMVRSDTQGKQYPLRIFEEGETFAVPYLKLLTGSGGIWADVVASEPGTIVARVSVEERHRGDFSSLTKPLLYEELAKYFDVSADEAAEALGVCMSAIKKICRRHGIVRWPHRKLLSANKAVSVIESKISETDDATMIEGLRIEAINVLVSKLRVVLNPAFIASTEVVTTVPIDG
;
A
#
# COMPACT_ATOMS: atom_id res chain seq x y z
N MET A 1 31.49 -5.27 10.09
CA MET A 1 30.05 -5.12 9.83
C MET A 1 29.15 -5.51 11.01
N GLY A 2 29.57 -6.37 11.97
CA GLY A 2 28.73 -6.72 13.12
C GLY A 2 28.61 -5.65 14.23
N GLY A 3 29.62 -4.78 14.39
CA GLY A 3 29.65 -3.76 15.45
C GLY A 3 28.75 -2.54 15.22
N GLU A 4 28.63 -2.07 13.97
CA GLU A 4 27.80 -0.89 13.60
C GLU A 4 26.30 -1.18 13.59
N ASN A 5 25.88 -2.39 13.21
CA ASN A 5 24.47 -2.79 13.24
C ASN A 5 23.94 -2.92 14.68
N ALA A 6 24.72 -3.54 15.58
CA ALA A 6 24.34 -3.70 16.99
C ALA A 6 24.20 -2.36 17.73
N THR A 7 24.90 -1.33 17.25
CA THR A 7 24.87 0.01 17.83
C THR A 7 23.75 0.89 17.25
N LEU A 8 23.38 0.72 15.97
CA LEU A 8 22.19 1.35 15.40
C LEU A 8 20.90 0.82 16.05
N GLU A 9 20.80 -0.50 16.24
CA GLU A 9 19.64 -1.13 16.89
C GLU A 9 19.46 -0.68 18.34
N SER A 10 20.55 -0.55 19.10
CA SER A 10 20.48 -0.06 20.48
C SER A 10 20.06 1.42 20.56
N THR A 11 20.57 2.24 19.65
CA THR A 11 20.18 3.66 19.52
C THR A 11 18.71 3.81 19.18
N LEU A 12 18.24 3.04 18.17
CA LEU A 12 16.83 3.06 17.80
C LEU A 12 15.95 2.54 18.93
N SER A 13 16.35 1.47 19.62
CA SER A 13 15.59 0.94 20.75
C SER A 13 15.41 1.97 21.86
N ALA A 14 16.48 2.69 22.20
CA ALA A 14 16.44 3.78 23.16
C ALA A 14 15.54 4.94 22.70
N ALA A 15 15.68 5.37 21.43
CA ALA A 15 14.85 6.44 20.86
C ALA A 15 13.37 6.06 20.81
N LEU A 16 13.02 4.85 20.35
CA LEU A 16 11.64 4.39 20.30
C LEU A 16 11.02 4.37 21.69
N ARG A 17 11.74 3.89 22.70
CA ARG A 17 11.26 3.87 24.09
C ARG A 17 11.02 5.29 24.62
N GLU A 18 11.96 6.19 24.40
CA GLU A 18 11.90 7.55 24.94
C GLU A 18 10.82 8.40 24.26
N VAL A 19 10.75 8.36 22.92
CA VAL A 19 9.65 8.98 22.15
C VAL A 19 8.31 8.41 22.57
N SER A 20 8.21 7.09 22.70
CA SER A 20 6.93 6.46 23.09
C SER A 20 6.49 6.87 24.49
N THR A 21 7.43 6.93 25.44
CA THR A 21 7.13 7.33 26.82
C THR A 21 6.71 8.80 26.90
N ARG A 22 7.43 9.71 26.21
CA ARG A 22 7.16 11.16 26.29
C ARG A 22 5.94 11.59 25.46
N CYS A 23 5.63 10.87 24.39
CA CYS A 23 4.48 11.14 23.51
C CYS A 23 3.25 10.25 23.81
N ASN A 24 3.31 9.40 24.84
CA ASN A 24 2.24 8.47 25.21
C ASN A 24 1.83 7.50 24.08
N PHE A 25 2.81 6.99 23.34
CA PHE A 25 2.63 5.86 22.44
C PHE A 25 2.79 4.56 23.19
N VAL A 26 1.91 3.59 22.93
CA VAL A 26 1.92 2.27 23.60
C VAL A 26 2.67 1.21 22.81
N HIS A 27 2.92 1.47 21.53
CA HIS A 27 3.70 0.59 20.68
C HIS A 27 4.49 1.42 19.68
N ALA A 28 5.73 1.00 19.42
CA ALA A 28 6.50 1.47 18.28
C ALA A 28 7.25 0.32 17.62
N GLU A 29 7.37 0.35 16.31
CA GLU A 29 8.10 -0.64 15.53
C GLU A 29 8.93 0.04 14.44
N SER A 30 10.10 -0.51 14.15
CA SER A 30 11.00 -0.05 13.09
C SER A 30 11.08 -1.09 11.97
N LEU A 31 10.94 -0.63 10.73
CA LEU A 31 10.96 -1.44 9.53
C LEU A 31 12.13 -1.01 8.64
N ARG A 32 13.13 -1.88 8.50
CA ARG A 32 14.31 -1.61 7.69
C ARG A 32 14.09 -2.01 6.24
N THR A 33 14.83 -1.40 5.33
CA THR A 33 14.87 -1.81 3.92
C THR A 33 15.54 -3.17 3.76
N ALA A 34 14.90 -4.11 3.08
CA ALA A 34 15.50 -5.36 2.60
C ALA A 34 15.80 -5.22 1.10
N GLY A 35 16.97 -4.66 0.78
CA GLY A 35 17.33 -4.29 -0.60
C GLY A 35 16.45 -3.15 -1.13
N GLU A 36 16.23 -3.11 -2.44
CA GLU A 36 15.34 -2.10 -3.08
C GLU A 36 13.88 -2.58 -3.21
N SER A 37 13.51 -3.78 -2.72
CA SER A 37 12.20 -4.37 -3.04
C SER A 37 11.12 -4.16 -1.97
N CYS A 38 11.46 -4.31 -0.69
CA CYS A 38 10.49 -4.29 0.42
C CYS A 38 11.11 -3.76 1.73
N LEU A 39 10.26 -3.37 2.67
CA LEU A 39 10.63 -3.25 4.08
C LEU A 39 10.35 -4.56 4.81
N VAL A 40 11.14 -4.83 5.83
CA VAL A 40 10.96 -5.95 6.77
C VAL A 40 11.19 -5.48 8.20
N GLN A 41 10.67 -6.21 9.18
CA GLN A 41 10.86 -5.90 10.60
C GLN A 41 12.33 -5.81 10.98
N SER A 42 12.76 -4.67 11.55
CA SER A 42 14.16 -4.47 11.96
C SER A 42 14.54 -5.24 13.23
N GLY A 43 13.55 -5.74 13.98
CA GLY A 43 13.74 -6.32 15.31
C GLY A 43 13.75 -5.27 16.43
N THR A 44 13.69 -3.98 16.09
CA THR A 44 13.66 -2.88 17.06
C THR A 44 12.21 -2.44 17.31
N THR A 45 11.75 -2.59 18.55
CA THR A 45 10.37 -2.28 18.94
C THR A 45 10.29 -1.80 20.39
N TYR A 46 9.24 -1.05 20.68
CA TYR A 46 8.76 -0.75 22.02
C TYR A 46 7.32 -1.27 22.14
N SER A 47 6.99 -1.97 23.23
CA SER A 47 5.61 -2.36 23.55
C SER A 47 5.37 -2.11 25.03
N ALA A 48 4.34 -1.34 25.36
CA ALA A 48 3.99 -1.03 26.74
C ALA A 48 3.29 -2.20 27.45
N ASP A 49 2.69 -3.12 26.69
CA ASP A 49 1.92 -4.25 27.21
C ASP A 49 1.91 -5.45 26.23
N GLN A 50 1.28 -6.55 26.68
CA GLN A 50 1.21 -7.80 25.93
C GLN A 50 0.35 -7.71 24.65
N PHE A 51 -0.64 -6.81 24.61
CA PHE A 51 -1.46 -6.61 23.42
C PHE A 51 -0.66 -5.94 22.31
N ALA A 52 0.11 -4.90 22.65
CA ALA A 52 1.05 -4.25 21.75
C ALA A 52 2.12 -5.24 21.23
N ALA A 53 2.67 -6.08 22.12
CA ALA A 53 3.63 -7.10 21.74
C ALA A 53 3.03 -8.16 20.80
N ASN A 54 1.78 -8.58 21.03
CA ASN A 54 1.09 -9.52 20.15
C ASN A 54 0.72 -8.91 18.80
N PHE A 55 0.38 -7.62 18.76
CA PHE A 55 0.18 -6.87 17.53
C PHE A 55 1.47 -6.86 16.68
N HIS A 56 2.63 -6.59 17.29
CA HIS A 56 3.93 -6.66 16.61
C HIS A 56 4.21 -8.05 16.03
N ARG A 57 3.97 -9.09 16.84
CA ARG A 57 4.20 -10.50 16.48
C ARG A 57 3.45 -10.92 15.22
N ALA A 58 2.30 -10.30 14.95
CA ALA A 58 1.53 -10.55 13.74
C ALA A 58 2.32 -10.27 12.44
N SER A 59 3.22 -9.29 12.50
CA SER A 59 3.94 -8.74 11.36
C SER A 59 5.43 -9.11 11.27
N LEU A 60 5.95 -9.97 12.16
CA LEU A 60 7.37 -10.36 12.17
C LEU A 60 7.91 -10.84 10.81
N ASN A 61 7.07 -11.54 10.05
CA ASN A 61 7.44 -12.11 8.75
C ASN A 61 6.85 -11.35 7.55
N PHE A 62 6.37 -10.13 7.75
CA PHE A 62 5.80 -9.34 6.67
C PHE A 62 6.92 -8.72 5.83
N GLN A 63 6.69 -8.72 4.52
CA GLN A 63 7.40 -7.91 3.55
C GLN A 63 6.44 -6.83 3.09
N TYR A 64 6.84 -5.56 3.23
CA TYR A 64 6.06 -4.41 2.83
C TYR A 64 6.64 -3.83 1.53
N PRO A 65 6.03 -4.10 0.36
CA PRO A 65 6.53 -3.52 -0.89
C PRO A 65 6.42 -2.00 -0.88
N GLN A 66 7.20 -1.34 -1.74
CA GLN A 66 7.03 0.09 -1.99
C GLN A 66 5.57 0.41 -2.39
N TYR A 67 5.07 1.57 -1.95
CA TYR A 67 3.74 2.10 -2.26
C TYR A 67 2.52 1.35 -1.72
N ILE A 68 2.71 0.19 -1.07
CA ILE A 68 1.62 -0.61 -0.54
C ILE A 68 1.61 -0.53 0.98
N CYS A 69 0.42 -0.34 1.56
CA CYS A 69 0.21 -0.13 3.00
C CYS A 69 0.95 1.12 3.54
N VAL A 70 0.69 1.48 4.80
CA VAL A 70 1.30 2.64 5.45
C VAL A 70 2.84 2.62 5.37
N PRO A 71 3.55 1.52 5.75
CA PRO A 71 5.00 1.52 5.70
C PRO A 71 5.58 1.72 4.30
N GLY A 72 5.03 1.04 3.29
CA GLY A 72 5.54 1.08 1.92
C GLY A 72 5.35 2.44 1.27
N ARG A 73 4.24 3.14 1.59
CA ARG A 73 4.02 4.52 1.14
C ARG A 73 4.95 5.50 1.82
N VAL A 74 5.15 5.40 3.14
CA VAL A 74 6.09 6.27 3.88
C VAL A 74 7.53 6.08 3.39
N TRP A 75 7.97 4.83 3.17
CA TRP A 75 9.30 4.56 2.61
C TRP A 75 9.53 5.33 1.32
N LYS A 76 8.58 5.19 0.39
CA LYS A 76 8.78 5.67 -0.96
C LYS A 76 8.50 7.17 -1.12
N THR A 77 7.53 7.71 -0.38
CA THR A 77 7.24 9.15 -0.41
C THR A 77 8.18 9.95 0.47
N GLN A 78 8.81 9.33 1.46
CA GLN A 78 9.54 10.00 2.54
C GLN A 78 8.71 11.09 3.25
N ARG A 79 7.38 10.91 3.27
CA ARG A 79 6.43 11.74 3.99
C ARG A 79 5.92 11.01 5.22
N CYS A 80 5.68 11.79 6.27
CA CYS A 80 4.98 11.30 7.44
C CYS A 80 3.53 10.93 7.05
N GLU A 81 2.99 9.89 7.68
CA GLU A 81 1.58 9.54 7.54
C GLU A 81 0.89 9.50 8.91
N TRP A 82 -0.24 10.20 9.00
CA TRP A 82 -1.08 10.27 10.19
C TRP A 82 -2.42 9.58 10.02
N HIS A 83 -2.66 8.55 10.83
CA HIS A 83 -3.89 7.77 10.85
C HIS A 83 -4.56 7.92 12.21
N GLN A 84 -5.72 8.58 12.24
CA GLN A 84 -6.43 8.90 13.49
C GLN A 84 -7.05 7.67 14.18
N ASP A 85 -7.51 6.70 13.39
CA ASP A 85 -8.11 5.46 13.89
C ASP A 85 -7.88 4.27 12.94
N VAL A 86 -6.73 3.59 13.07
CA VAL A 86 -6.38 2.40 12.30
C VAL A 86 -7.27 1.19 12.59
N SER A 87 -7.96 1.16 13.74
CA SER A 87 -8.89 0.08 14.07
C SER A 87 -10.21 0.16 13.31
N ALA A 88 -10.52 1.35 12.77
CA ALA A 88 -11.72 1.62 11.98
C ALA A 88 -11.44 1.64 10.47
N LEU A 89 -10.17 1.52 10.05
CA LEU A 89 -9.80 1.52 8.64
C LEU A 89 -10.16 0.18 7.97
N PRO A 90 -10.55 0.20 6.68
CA PRO A 90 -10.65 -1.03 5.90
C PRO A 90 -9.32 -1.78 5.87
N THR A 91 -9.36 -3.11 5.88
CA THR A 91 -8.15 -3.96 5.80
C THR A 91 -7.34 -3.75 4.51
N ALA A 92 -7.97 -3.26 3.44
CA ALA A 92 -7.28 -2.83 2.22
C ALA A 92 -6.38 -1.60 2.42
N VAL A 93 -6.73 -0.71 3.36
CA VAL A 93 -5.96 0.49 3.70
C VAL A 93 -4.94 0.18 4.80
N PHE A 94 -5.37 -0.60 5.80
CA PHE A 94 -4.54 -1.02 6.92
C PHE A 94 -4.77 -2.51 7.23
N ALA A 95 -3.89 -3.36 6.70
CA ALA A 95 -4.02 -4.82 6.79
C ALA A 95 -4.24 -5.38 8.20
N ARG A 96 -3.71 -4.71 9.23
CA ARG A 96 -3.80 -5.14 10.63
C ARG A 96 -4.98 -4.53 11.39
N ALA A 97 -5.98 -3.93 10.71
CA ALA A 97 -7.08 -3.21 11.37
C ALA A 97 -7.83 -4.05 12.41
N GLU A 98 -8.20 -5.29 12.08
CA GLU A 98 -8.87 -6.19 13.04
C GLU A 98 -7.99 -6.49 14.27
N ILE A 99 -6.69 -6.69 14.06
CA ILE A 99 -5.74 -6.96 15.16
C ILE A 99 -5.55 -5.70 16.00
N ALA A 100 -5.41 -4.53 15.38
CA ALA A 100 -5.32 -3.24 16.05
C ALA A 100 -6.57 -2.97 16.90
N LYS A 101 -7.77 -3.31 16.40
CA LYS A 101 -9.03 -3.19 17.15
C LYS A 101 -9.00 -4.02 18.43
N VAL A 102 -8.62 -5.30 18.36
CA VAL A 102 -8.56 -6.18 19.54
C VAL A 102 -7.43 -5.78 20.49
N ALA A 103 -6.30 -5.30 19.95
CA ALA A 103 -5.20 -4.74 20.72
C ALA A 103 -5.45 -3.30 21.18
N GLU A 104 -6.63 -2.74 20.90
CA GLU A 104 -7.07 -1.36 21.15
C GLU A 104 -6.08 -0.27 20.69
N LEU A 105 -5.32 -0.55 19.63
CA LEU A 105 -4.50 0.45 18.95
C LEU A 105 -5.41 1.27 18.01
N ARG A 106 -5.51 2.56 18.28
CA ARG A 106 -6.40 3.49 17.60
C ARG A 106 -5.61 4.40 16.66
N ALA A 107 -4.77 5.30 17.15
CA ALA A 107 -3.97 6.14 16.23
C ALA A 107 -2.66 5.46 15.80
N CYS A 108 -2.18 5.79 14.60
CA CYS A 108 -0.86 5.43 14.09
C CYS A 108 -0.17 6.63 13.45
N PHE A 109 1.09 6.87 13.81
CA PHE A 109 1.95 7.87 13.21
C PHE A 109 3.19 7.22 12.62
N ALA A 110 3.37 7.34 11.32
CA ALA A 110 4.47 6.69 10.60
C ALA A 110 5.47 7.74 10.08
N LEU A 111 6.74 7.54 10.44
CA LEU A 111 7.84 8.46 10.22
C LEU A 111 8.96 7.78 9.41
N PRO A 112 9.43 8.37 8.31
CA PRO A 112 10.64 7.92 7.66
C PRO A 112 11.87 8.40 8.44
N LEU A 113 12.79 7.49 8.70
CA LEU A 113 14.05 7.74 9.38
C LEU A 113 15.20 7.67 8.37
N CYS A 114 15.98 8.74 8.30
CA CYS A 114 17.12 8.85 7.41
C CYS A 114 18.45 8.93 8.17
N SER A 115 19.51 8.46 7.52
CA SER A 115 20.90 8.76 7.87
C SER A 115 21.61 9.34 6.65
N GLN A 116 22.28 10.48 6.81
CA GLN A 116 22.97 11.19 5.71
C GLN A 116 22.08 11.40 4.47
N GLY A 117 20.78 11.64 4.65
CA GLY A 117 19.83 11.82 3.55
C GLY A 117 19.34 10.53 2.87
N HIS A 118 19.81 9.36 3.32
CA HIS A 118 19.33 8.05 2.85
C HIS A 118 18.36 7.45 3.86
N LEU A 119 17.21 6.94 3.38
CA LEU A 119 16.27 6.26 4.27
C LEU A 119 16.90 4.96 4.81
N VAL A 120 16.91 4.83 6.13
CA VAL A 120 17.39 3.63 6.84
C VAL A 120 16.25 2.80 7.40
N SER A 121 15.16 3.43 7.84
CA SER A 121 14.00 2.75 8.42
C SER A 121 12.71 3.54 8.24
N VAL A 122 11.57 2.87 8.30
CA VAL A 122 10.27 3.48 8.56
C VAL A 122 9.85 3.08 9.97
N VAL A 123 9.59 4.08 10.81
CA VAL A 123 9.16 3.89 12.19
C VAL A 123 7.67 4.16 12.29
N LEU A 124 6.94 3.29 12.98
CA LEU A 124 5.51 3.46 13.24
C LEU A 124 5.27 3.51 14.74
N PHE A 125 4.56 4.55 15.19
CA PHE A 125 4.12 4.74 16.57
C PHE A 125 2.61 4.56 16.65
N TYR A 126 2.11 3.94 17.73
CA TYR A 126 0.70 3.69 17.94
C TYR A 126 0.21 4.19 19.30
N SER A 127 -1.03 4.69 19.34
CA SER A 127 -1.68 5.14 20.57
C SER A 127 -3.00 4.40 20.81
N ARG A 128 -3.41 4.32 22.08
CA ARG A 128 -4.74 3.83 22.50
C ARG A 128 -5.87 4.81 22.19
N SER A 129 -5.53 6.09 22.06
CA SER A 129 -6.50 7.15 21.80
C SER A 129 -6.74 7.31 20.30
N VAL A 130 -7.97 7.60 19.91
CA VAL A 130 -8.24 8.21 18.61
C VAL A 130 -7.69 9.62 18.67
N ILE A 131 -6.75 9.94 17.77
CA ILE A 131 -6.12 11.27 17.74
C ILE A 131 -6.45 11.91 16.39
N PRO A 132 -7.44 12.82 16.35
CA PRO A 132 -7.77 13.56 15.15
C PRO A 132 -6.54 14.25 14.57
N TYR A 133 -6.52 14.35 13.25
CA TYR A 133 -5.44 15.04 12.58
C TYR A 133 -5.50 16.54 12.87
N ASP A 134 -4.38 17.09 13.32
CA ASP A 134 -4.13 18.51 13.47
C ASP A 134 -2.69 18.77 13.02
N GLU A 135 -2.51 19.72 12.09
CA GLU A 135 -1.20 20.04 11.51
C GLU A 135 -0.18 20.48 12.57
N ARG A 136 -0.62 21.27 13.56
CA ARG A 136 0.25 21.73 14.66
C ARG A 136 0.63 20.58 15.58
N LEU A 137 -0.29 19.64 15.80
CA LEU A 137 -0.02 18.44 16.59
C LEU A 137 0.99 17.53 15.88
N GLU A 138 0.84 17.33 14.56
CA GLU A 138 1.81 16.59 13.75
C GLU A 138 3.20 17.23 13.84
N GLU A 139 3.29 18.55 13.64
CA GLU A 139 4.54 19.31 13.76
C GLU A 139 5.15 19.17 15.16
N THR A 140 4.34 19.30 16.22
CA THR A 140 4.80 19.20 17.61
C THR A 140 5.39 17.82 17.90
N ILE A 141 4.68 16.75 17.52
CA ILE A 141 5.15 15.37 17.74
C ILE A 141 6.39 15.07 16.88
N PHE A 142 6.40 15.54 15.63
CA PHE A 142 7.54 15.38 14.72
C PHE A 142 8.81 16.07 15.23
N SER A 143 8.69 17.32 15.71
CA SER A 143 9.79 18.07 16.32
C SER A 143 10.28 17.38 17.59
N LEU A 144 9.37 17.02 18.50
CA LEU A 144 9.73 16.34 19.74
C LEU A 144 10.43 14.99 19.48
N ALA A 145 9.95 14.22 18.49
CA ALA A 145 10.57 12.95 18.11
C ALA A 145 12.00 13.14 17.58
N ASN A 146 12.26 14.20 16.81
CA ASN A 146 13.60 14.55 16.32
C ASN A 146 14.52 15.06 17.44
N ASP A 147 14.01 15.89 18.35
CA ASP A 147 14.79 16.39 19.49
C ASP A 147 15.25 15.23 20.38
N ILE A 148 14.33 14.33 20.74
CA ILE A 148 14.64 13.12 21.51
C ILE A 148 15.64 12.22 20.77
N LEU A 149 15.43 11.99 19.48
CA LEU A 149 16.36 11.21 18.66
C LEU A 149 17.76 11.82 18.67
N GLY A 150 17.86 13.15 18.55
CA GLY A 150 19.12 13.90 18.64
C GLY A 150 19.81 13.74 19.99
N GLU A 151 19.07 13.85 21.10
CA GLU A 151 19.57 13.62 22.47
C GLU A 151 20.12 12.20 22.64
N VAL A 152 19.38 11.18 22.18
CA VAL A 152 19.79 9.78 22.24
C VAL A 152 21.02 9.52 21.38
N CYS A 153 21.04 10.06 20.16
CA CYS A 153 22.17 10.01 19.24
C CYS A 153 23.45 10.61 19.86
N ALA A 154 23.34 11.80 20.47
CA ALA A 154 24.46 12.45 21.15
C ALA A 154 24.97 11.62 22.34
N ARG A 155 24.06 11.05 23.13
CA ARG A 155 24.38 10.23 24.31
C ARG A 155 25.07 8.91 23.96
N LEU A 156 24.68 8.28 22.85
CA LEU A 156 25.20 6.97 22.44
C LEU A 156 26.33 7.05 21.39
N GLY A 157 26.72 8.26 20.98
CA GLY A 157 27.83 8.46 20.03
C GLY A 157 27.46 8.14 18.58
N HIS A 158 26.18 8.19 18.21
CA HIS A 158 25.70 7.95 16.86
C HIS A 158 25.31 9.26 16.19
N ALA A 159 26.12 9.71 15.23
CA ALA A 159 25.77 10.89 14.46
C ALA A 159 24.82 10.53 13.29
N GLN A 160 23.88 11.45 13.03
CA GLN A 160 23.16 11.64 11.76
C GLN A 160 21.86 10.88 11.52
N LEU A 161 21.18 10.34 12.55
CA LEU A 161 19.79 9.91 12.40
C LEU A 161 18.83 11.10 12.50
N GLN A 162 17.86 11.15 11.60
CA GLN A 162 16.82 12.18 11.60
C GLN A 162 15.51 11.64 11.04
N PHE A 163 14.40 11.92 11.70
CA PHE A 163 13.09 11.73 11.08
C PHE A 163 12.86 12.84 10.07
N VAL A 164 12.39 12.48 8.88
CA VAL A 164 12.19 13.42 7.79
C VAL A 164 10.72 13.51 7.42
N ASN A 165 10.32 14.64 6.83
CA ASN A 165 9.00 14.80 6.24
C ASN A 165 9.15 15.51 4.89
N TYR A 166 9.86 14.88 3.97
CA TYR A 166 10.14 15.49 2.67
C TYR A 166 8.90 15.38 1.79
N GLY A 167 8.28 16.52 1.50
CA GLY A 167 7.20 16.66 0.53
C GLY A 167 7.70 16.53 -0.92
N ALA A 168 8.44 15.48 -1.27
CA ALA A 168 8.75 15.05 -2.63
C ALA A 168 9.40 13.65 -2.58
N PRO A 169 9.10 12.75 -3.53
CA PRO A 169 9.86 11.52 -3.65
C PRO A 169 11.33 11.86 -3.93
N ALA A 170 12.22 10.96 -3.51
CA ALA A 170 13.63 10.95 -3.88
C ALA A 170 13.79 11.40 -5.34
N ALA A 171 14.77 12.29 -5.58
CA ALA A 171 15.06 12.88 -6.88
C ALA A 171 14.81 11.85 -7.99
N PRO A 172 14.04 12.18 -9.04
CA PRO A 172 13.74 11.25 -10.11
C PRO A 172 15.05 10.59 -10.51
N LYS A 173 15.15 9.26 -10.38
CA LYS A 173 16.22 8.52 -11.06
C LYS A 173 16.21 9.13 -12.46
N LYS A 174 17.33 9.72 -12.90
CA LYS A 174 17.45 10.31 -14.24
C LYS A 174 17.06 9.21 -15.22
N GLY A 175 15.77 9.13 -15.54
CA GLY A 175 15.27 8.40 -16.67
C GLY A 175 16.07 9.00 -17.80
N GLN A 176 16.82 8.15 -18.49
CA GLN A 176 17.55 8.58 -19.67
C GLN A 176 16.56 9.38 -20.50
N THR A 177 16.72 10.71 -20.52
CA THR A 177 16.05 11.59 -21.46
C THR A 177 16.69 11.29 -22.79
N GLY A 178 16.33 10.13 -23.34
CA GLY A 178 16.50 9.84 -24.74
C GLY A 178 15.60 10.81 -25.45
N ASN A 179 16.19 11.89 -25.96
CA ASN A 179 15.71 12.70 -27.08
C ASN A 179 15.46 11.79 -28.30
N SER A 180 14.52 10.86 -28.19
CA SER A 180 14.19 9.97 -29.27
C SER A 180 13.11 10.66 -30.07
N LYS A 181 13.41 10.98 -31.33
CA LYS A 181 12.46 11.52 -32.31
C LYS A 181 11.09 10.82 -32.27
N ILE A 182 11.06 9.54 -31.92
CA ILE A 182 9.83 8.73 -31.73
C ILE A 182 8.88 9.31 -30.67
N LEU A 183 9.38 9.78 -29.51
CA LEU A 183 8.54 10.35 -28.46
C LEU A 183 7.95 11.69 -28.89
N GLU A 184 8.76 12.55 -29.52
CA GLU A 184 8.31 13.87 -29.99
C GLU A 184 7.31 13.77 -31.14
N SER A 185 7.54 12.88 -32.11
CA SER A 185 6.56 12.61 -33.18
C SER A 185 5.26 12.04 -32.64
N ALA A 186 5.31 11.16 -31.64
CA ALA A 186 4.11 10.64 -31.00
C ALA A 186 3.35 11.70 -30.19
N LYS A 187 4.06 12.62 -29.49
CA LYS A 187 3.43 13.74 -28.79
C LYS A 187 2.67 14.66 -29.75
N LEU A 188 3.28 15.02 -30.89
CA LEU A 188 2.62 15.83 -31.92
C LEU A 188 1.35 15.15 -32.44
N ALA A 189 1.43 13.85 -32.76
CA ALA A 189 0.28 13.05 -33.18
C ALA A 189 -0.83 12.99 -32.11
N LEU A 190 -0.45 12.89 -30.84
CA LEU A 190 -1.39 12.80 -29.71
C LEU A 190 -2.05 14.13 -29.34
N GLN A 191 -1.52 15.27 -29.78
CA GLN A 191 -2.18 16.58 -29.67
C GLN A 191 -3.39 16.72 -30.63
N LEU A 192 -3.45 15.88 -31.67
CA LEU A 192 -4.58 15.85 -32.58
C LEU A 192 -5.73 15.04 -31.99
N GLU A 193 -6.96 15.53 -32.20
CA GLU A 193 -8.19 14.77 -31.96
C GLU A 193 -8.15 13.42 -32.71
N PRO A 194 -8.61 12.30 -32.10
CA PRO A 194 -8.58 10.98 -32.72
C PRO A 194 -9.11 10.94 -34.16
N ALA A 195 -10.19 11.66 -34.44
CA ALA A 195 -10.82 11.73 -35.76
C ALA A 195 -9.98 12.46 -36.82
N LYS A 196 -9.00 13.27 -36.42
CA LYS A 196 -8.16 14.08 -37.32
C LYS A 196 -6.78 13.46 -37.58
N ARG A 197 -6.46 12.32 -36.96
CA ARG A 197 -5.15 11.68 -37.10
C ARG A 197 -5.02 11.00 -38.45
N SER A 198 -3.92 11.27 -39.13
CA SER A 198 -3.52 10.54 -40.33
C SER A 198 -3.02 9.13 -39.98
N ARG A 199 -2.83 8.29 -41.00
CA ARG A 199 -2.21 6.97 -40.82
C ARG A 199 -0.79 7.06 -40.26
N GLU A 200 -0.03 8.07 -40.69
CA GLU A 200 1.32 8.32 -40.20
C GLU A 200 1.35 8.74 -38.73
N ASP A 201 0.38 9.55 -38.31
CA ASP A 201 0.21 9.93 -36.89
C ASP A 201 -0.03 8.70 -36.02
N VAL A 202 -0.94 7.83 -36.44
CA VAL A 202 -1.23 6.57 -35.73
C VAL A 202 0.00 5.67 -35.70
N ASP A 203 0.75 5.55 -36.79
CA ASP A 203 2.00 4.77 -36.84
C ASP A 203 3.08 5.31 -35.89
N ASN A 204 3.17 6.64 -35.74
CA ASN A 204 4.08 7.27 -34.78
C ASN A 204 3.68 6.95 -33.33
N ILE A 205 2.37 6.96 -33.02
CA ILE A 205 1.86 6.54 -31.71
C ILE A 205 2.15 5.05 -31.47
N ILE A 206 1.98 4.19 -32.48
CA ILE A 206 2.29 2.74 -32.37
C ILE A 206 3.78 2.50 -32.13
N LYS A 207 4.67 3.22 -32.81
CA LYS A 207 6.12 3.13 -32.59
C LYS A 207 6.49 3.52 -31.16
N PHE A 208 5.85 4.56 -30.62
CA PHE A 208 6.02 4.97 -29.23
C PHE A 208 5.46 3.92 -28.27
N SER A 209 4.24 3.42 -28.52
CA SER A 209 3.57 2.47 -27.63
C SER A 209 4.36 1.17 -27.47
N LYS A 210 5.07 0.70 -28.51
CA LYS A 210 6.01 -0.43 -28.45
C LYS A 210 7.11 -0.30 -27.38
N ARG A 211 7.45 0.91 -26.93
CA ARG A 211 8.46 1.16 -25.90
C ARG A 211 7.91 1.13 -24.49
N LEU A 212 6.59 1.19 -24.35
CA LEU A 212 5.93 1.11 -23.07
C LEU A 212 5.80 -0.37 -22.68
N PRO A 213 6.25 -0.79 -21.48
CA PRO A 213 6.19 -2.18 -21.03
C PRO A 213 4.82 -2.84 -21.19
N PHE A 214 3.75 -2.07 -21.00
CA PHE A 214 2.37 -2.50 -21.14
C PHE A 214 2.03 -3.07 -22.54
N PHE A 215 2.44 -2.38 -23.60
CA PHE A 215 2.05 -2.77 -24.96
C PHE A 215 2.81 -3.99 -25.48
N LYS A 216 3.83 -4.48 -24.76
CA LYS A 216 4.66 -5.63 -25.16
C LYS A 216 3.82 -6.87 -25.52
N TYR A 217 2.70 -7.07 -24.83
CA TYR A 217 1.84 -8.25 -24.98
C TYR A 217 0.52 -7.99 -25.71
N VAL A 218 0.25 -6.74 -26.12
CA VAL A 218 -0.99 -6.37 -26.82
C VAL A 218 -0.90 -6.78 -28.29
N VAL A 219 -1.86 -7.56 -28.80
CA VAL A 219 -1.91 -7.97 -30.21
C VAL A 219 -1.95 -6.74 -31.14
N ASN A 220 -1.27 -6.80 -32.30
CA ASN A 220 -1.11 -5.65 -33.19
C ASN A 220 -2.44 -4.99 -33.61
N ALA A 221 -3.47 -5.78 -33.95
CA ALA A 221 -4.78 -5.25 -34.35
C ALA A 221 -5.45 -4.44 -33.22
N CYS A 222 -5.39 -4.96 -32.00
CA CYS A 222 -5.87 -4.28 -30.79
C CYS A 222 -5.06 -3.01 -30.51
N ARG A 223 -3.74 -3.06 -30.67
CA ARG A 223 -2.83 -1.93 -30.43
C ARG A 223 -3.12 -0.76 -31.36
N GLU A 224 -3.39 -1.01 -32.63
CA GLU A 224 -3.75 0.05 -33.59
C GLU A 224 -5.03 0.77 -33.17
N SER A 225 -6.09 0.03 -32.82
CA SER A 225 -7.35 0.62 -32.33
C SER A 225 -7.12 1.45 -31.06
N LEU A 226 -6.33 0.96 -30.10
CA LEU A 226 -5.98 1.74 -28.90
C LEU A 226 -5.20 3.02 -29.22
N CYS A 227 -4.18 2.93 -30.08
CA CYS A 227 -3.36 4.08 -30.43
C CYS A 227 -4.18 5.14 -31.18
N ARG A 228 -5.18 4.70 -31.94
CA ARG A 228 -6.11 5.60 -32.65
C ARG A 228 -6.94 6.43 -31.68
N ASN A 229 -7.45 5.83 -30.60
CA ASN A 229 -8.32 6.48 -29.62
C ASN A 229 -7.59 7.07 -28.40
N MET A 230 -6.26 6.97 -28.34
CA MET A 230 -5.46 7.48 -27.23
C MET A 230 -5.54 9.01 -27.13
N LEU A 231 -5.77 9.56 -25.96
CA LEU A 231 -5.75 11.00 -25.67
C LEU A 231 -4.60 11.29 -24.72
N LEU A 232 -3.96 12.45 -24.85
CA LEU A 232 -2.90 12.89 -23.94
C LEU A 232 -3.42 14.03 -23.07
N LEU A 233 -3.44 13.80 -21.76
CA LEU A 233 -3.78 14.78 -20.75
C LEU A 233 -2.49 15.38 -20.21
N THR A 234 -2.41 16.71 -20.15
CA THR A 234 -1.32 17.42 -19.47
C THR A 234 -1.94 18.14 -18.28
N LEU A 235 -1.50 17.78 -17.08
CA LEU A 235 -2.21 18.08 -15.84
C LEU A 235 -1.37 18.96 -14.91
N SER A 236 -2.05 19.87 -14.23
CA SER A 236 -1.50 20.65 -13.13
C SER A 236 -1.51 19.84 -11.83
N LYS A 237 -0.69 20.23 -10.85
CA LYS A 237 -0.70 19.58 -9.53
C LYS A 237 -2.09 19.69 -8.89
N GLY A 238 -2.62 18.57 -8.41
CA GLY A 238 -3.95 18.44 -7.81
C GLY A 238 -5.07 18.24 -8.81
N GLU A 239 -4.80 18.31 -10.12
CA GLU A 239 -5.81 18.11 -11.15
C GLU A 239 -6.20 16.62 -11.22
N GLY A 240 -7.52 16.36 -11.25
CA GLY A 240 -8.04 15.00 -11.32
C GLY A 240 -7.75 14.38 -12.68
N VAL A 241 -7.02 13.26 -12.67
CA VAL A 241 -6.81 12.38 -13.81
C VAL A 241 -8.05 11.52 -14.05
N PHE A 242 -8.71 11.14 -12.96
CA PHE A 242 -9.88 10.27 -12.91
C PHE A 242 -10.76 10.67 -11.73
N ARG A 243 -12.08 10.75 -11.95
CA ARG A 243 -13.08 10.94 -10.88
C ARG A 243 -14.24 9.96 -11.07
N LEU A 244 -14.60 9.25 -10.01
CA LEU A 244 -15.88 8.52 -9.97
C LEU A 244 -17.01 9.50 -9.64
N PRO A 245 -18.19 9.39 -10.28
CA PRO A 245 -18.64 8.31 -11.17
C PRO A 245 -18.46 8.57 -12.69
N ASP A 246 -17.74 9.62 -13.08
CA ASP A 246 -17.80 10.19 -14.43
C ASP A 246 -17.10 9.37 -15.53
N ASP A 247 -16.18 8.48 -15.18
CA ASP A 247 -15.38 7.67 -16.12
C ASP A 247 -15.87 6.22 -16.29
N GLU A 248 -15.96 5.76 -17.55
CA GLU A 248 -16.49 4.44 -17.94
C GLU A 248 -15.58 3.25 -17.59
N GLU A 249 -16.17 2.05 -17.43
CA GLU A 249 -15.47 0.80 -17.03
C GLU A 249 -14.35 0.35 -17.98
N TYR A 250 -14.31 0.90 -19.20
CA TYR A 250 -13.37 0.51 -20.27
C TYR A 250 -12.38 1.62 -20.64
N VAL A 251 -12.11 2.54 -19.71
CA VAL A 251 -11.09 3.58 -19.85
C VAL A 251 -9.83 3.20 -19.08
N TRP A 252 -8.69 3.37 -19.74
CA TRP A 252 -7.37 3.04 -19.22
C TRP A 252 -6.49 4.30 -19.20
N PHE A 253 -5.61 4.38 -18.21
CA PHE A 253 -4.68 5.48 -18.02
C PHE A 253 -3.25 4.96 -17.93
N ILE A 254 -2.33 5.67 -18.58
CA ILE A 254 -0.88 5.37 -18.58
C ILE A 254 -0.15 6.65 -18.18
N VAL A 255 0.64 6.60 -17.13
CA VAL A 255 1.48 7.76 -16.75
C VAL A 255 2.66 7.81 -17.72
N ILE A 256 2.68 8.82 -18.58
CA ILE A 256 3.73 9.02 -19.59
C ILE A 256 4.88 9.83 -19.03
N LYS A 257 4.60 10.76 -18.11
CA LYS A 257 5.58 11.60 -17.44
C LYS A 257 5.00 12.12 -16.13
N GLY A 258 5.83 12.23 -15.09
CA GLY A 258 5.41 12.73 -13.79
C GLY A 258 4.77 11.64 -12.94
N ARG A 259 3.86 12.03 -12.05
CA ARG A 259 3.34 11.16 -11.01
C ARG A 259 1.86 11.42 -10.74
N CYS A 260 1.12 10.35 -10.48
CA CYS A 260 -0.28 10.43 -10.05
C CYS A 260 -0.47 9.73 -8.70
N ASP A 261 -1.24 10.33 -7.80
CA ASP A 261 -1.58 9.76 -6.50
C ASP A 261 -3.06 9.34 -6.51
N MET A 262 -3.31 8.08 -6.15
CA MET A 262 -4.66 7.58 -5.88
C MET A 262 -5.04 7.96 -4.45
N MET A 263 -6.04 8.82 -4.33
CA MET A 263 -6.55 9.32 -3.07
C MET A 263 -7.90 8.66 -2.77
N VAL A 264 -8.05 8.09 -1.59
CA VAL A 264 -9.28 7.44 -1.13
C VAL A 264 -9.98 8.33 -0.12
N ARG A 265 -11.29 8.55 -0.30
CA ARG A 265 -12.16 9.25 0.64
C ARG A 265 -13.23 8.30 1.20
N SER A 266 -13.42 8.33 2.51
CA SER A 266 -14.52 7.65 3.20
C SER A 266 -15.68 8.63 3.40
N ASP A 267 -16.91 8.17 3.20
CA ASP A 267 -18.17 8.92 3.43
C ASP A 267 -18.29 9.50 4.84
N THR A 268 -17.67 8.83 5.81
CA THR A 268 -17.79 9.08 7.24
C THR A 268 -16.78 10.08 7.79
N GLN A 269 -15.73 10.46 7.05
CA GLN A 269 -14.62 11.24 7.63
C GLN A 269 -14.01 12.34 6.76
N GLY A 270 -14.39 12.49 5.48
CA GLY A 270 -13.98 13.60 4.60
C GLY A 270 -12.47 13.70 4.27
N LYS A 271 -11.60 13.00 5.01
CA LYS A 271 -10.16 12.96 4.82
C LYS A 271 -9.80 12.05 3.65
N GLN A 272 -8.93 12.54 2.78
CA GLN A 272 -8.35 11.79 1.68
C GLN A 272 -7.06 11.10 2.14
N TYR A 273 -6.91 9.81 1.81
CA TYR A 273 -5.71 9.03 2.12
C TYR A 273 -5.06 8.56 0.82
N PRO A 274 -3.74 8.73 0.65
CA PRO A 274 -3.05 8.13 -0.49
C PRO A 274 -3.11 6.60 -0.33
N LEU A 275 -3.60 5.91 -1.35
CA LEU A 275 -3.70 4.45 -1.36
C LEU A 275 -2.59 3.82 -2.20
N ARG A 276 -2.37 4.37 -3.38
CA ARG A 276 -1.35 3.96 -4.34
C ARG A 276 -0.82 5.16 -5.10
N ILE A 277 0.41 5.08 -5.55
CA ILE A 277 1.05 6.08 -6.40
C ILE A 277 1.38 5.38 -7.72
N PHE A 278 1.21 6.11 -8.83
CA PHE A 278 1.53 5.67 -10.18
C PHE A 278 2.67 6.54 -10.74
N GLU A 279 3.81 5.90 -11.02
CA GLU A 279 4.99 6.52 -11.64
C GLU A 279 4.99 6.36 -13.17
N GLU A 280 5.94 7.02 -13.84
CA GLU A 280 6.14 6.93 -15.29
C GLU A 280 6.24 5.47 -15.78
N GLY A 281 5.41 5.13 -16.77
CA GLY A 281 5.28 3.80 -17.34
C GLY A 281 4.25 2.90 -16.65
N GLU A 282 3.78 3.27 -15.44
CA GLU A 282 2.71 2.55 -14.77
C GLU A 282 1.34 2.90 -15.35
N THR A 283 0.41 2.00 -15.09
CA THR A 283 -0.93 2.02 -15.67
C THR A 283 -2.00 1.71 -14.66
N PHE A 284 -3.18 2.29 -14.84
CA PHE A 284 -4.35 1.99 -14.03
C PHE A 284 -5.62 2.11 -14.86
N ALA A 285 -6.70 1.50 -14.38
CA ALA A 285 -8.02 1.60 -15.01
C ALA A 285 -9.14 1.54 -13.99
N VAL A 286 -10.32 1.93 -14.44
CA VAL A 286 -11.52 2.04 -13.61
C VAL A 286 -11.83 0.76 -12.82
N PRO A 287 -11.75 -0.46 -13.40
CA PRO A 287 -11.96 -1.68 -12.61
C PRO A 287 -10.94 -1.86 -11.50
N TYR A 288 -9.67 -1.55 -11.76
CA TYR A 288 -8.59 -1.62 -10.78
C TYR A 288 -8.77 -0.60 -9.64
N LEU A 289 -9.35 0.56 -9.92
CA LEU A 289 -9.63 1.56 -8.89
C LEU A 289 -10.85 1.15 -8.02
N LYS A 290 -11.94 0.69 -8.66
CA LYS A 290 -13.11 0.11 -7.95
C LYS A 290 -12.73 -1.11 -7.13
N LEU A 291 -11.72 -1.86 -7.58
CA LEU A 291 -11.18 -2.98 -6.82
C LEU A 291 -10.64 -2.52 -5.47
N LEU A 292 -9.81 -1.49 -5.45
CA LEU A 292 -9.15 -1.07 -4.21
C LEU A 292 -10.08 -0.33 -3.24
N THR A 293 -11.19 0.24 -3.72
CA THR A 293 -12.18 0.94 -2.88
C THR A 293 -13.28 0.03 -2.35
N GLY A 294 -13.56 -1.09 -3.00
CA GLY A 294 -14.66 -1.99 -2.60
C GLY A 294 -16.05 -1.38 -2.80
N SER A 295 -17.06 -1.93 -2.13
CA SER A 295 -18.49 -1.58 -2.29
C SER A 295 -19.03 -0.58 -1.26
N GLY A 296 -18.19 -0.12 -0.31
CA GLY A 296 -18.64 0.46 0.97
C GLY A 296 -18.57 1.97 1.09
N GLY A 297 -19.12 2.75 0.16
CA GLY A 297 -19.16 4.23 0.28
C GLY A 297 -17.79 4.93 0.18
N ILE A 298 -16.75 4.16 -0.13
CA ILE A 298 -15.37 4.61 -0.31
C ILE A 298 -15.16 4.96 -1.78
N TRP A 299 -14.66 6.17 -2.05
CA TRP A 299 -14.37 6.64 -3.41
C TRP A 299 -12.87 6.82 -3.58
N ALA A 300 -12.36 6.54 -4.77
CA ALA A 300 -11.00 6.88 -5.12
C ALA A 300 -10.95 7.84 -6.30
N ASP A 301 -10.18 8.90 -6.11
CA ASP A 301 -9.82 9.86 -7.14
C ASP A 301 -8.34 9.66 -7.45
N VAL A 302 -7.94 9.76 -8.72
CA VAL A 302 -6.53 9.81 -9.08
C VAL A 302 -6.20 11.23 -9.48
N VAL A 303 -5.21 11.84 -8.84
CA VAL A 303 -4.81 13.23 -9.07
C VAL A 303 -3.36 13.31 -9.51
N ALA A 304 -3.02 14.30 -10.33
CA ALA A 304 -1.64 14.59 -10.67
C ALA A 304 -0.92 15.16 -9.43
N SER A 305 0.19 14.54 -9.04
CA SER A 305 0.93 14.89 -7.82
C SER A 305 1.93 16.03 -8.06
N GLU A 306 2.26 16.25 -9.33
CA GLU A 306 3.29 17.18 -9.79
C GLU A 306 2.78 17.98 -11.00
N PRO A 307 3.20 19.26 -11.16
CA PRO A 307 2.82 20.05 -12.32
C PRO A 307 3.47 19.52 -13.60
N GLY A 308 2.71 19.54 -14.71
CA GLY A 308 3.20 19.03 -16.00
C GLY A 308 3.21 17.50 -16.09
N THR A 309 2.42 16.83 -15.25
CA THR A 309 2.17 15.39 -15.34
C THR A 309 1.43 15.09 -16.63
N ILE A 310 1.89 14.08 -17.37
CA ILE A 310 1.32 13.68 -18.66
C ILE A 310 0.74 12.28 -18.52
N VAL A 311 -0.54 12.13 -18.81
CA VAL A 311 -1.24 10.84 -18.76
C VAL A 311 -1.88 10.55 -20.10
N ALA A 312 -1.64 9.36 -20.65
CA ALA A 312 -2.38 8.88 -21.80
C ALA A 312 -3.68 8.21 -21.33
N ARG A 313 -4.84 8.74 -21.75
CA ARG A 313 -6.17 8.16 -21.55
C ARG A 313 -6.55 7.36 -22.79
N VAL A 314 -6.96 6.11 -22.63
CA VAL A 314 -7.28 5.21 -23.74
C VAL A 314 -8.64 4.57 -23.50
N SER A 315 -9.59 4.85 -24.38
CA SER A 315 -10.89 4.14 -24.39
C SER A 315 -10.79 2.87 -25.23
N VAL A 316 -11.21 1.75 -24.65
CA VAL A 316 -11.27 0.45 -25.35
C VAL A 316 -12.60 0.33 -26.09
N GLU A 317 -12.53 0.18 -27.41
CA GLU A 317 -13.72 -0.06 -28.25
C GLU A 317 -14.39 -1.39 -27.91
N GLU A 318 -15.71 -1.45 -28.05
CA GLU A 318 -16.54 -2.58 -27.67
C GLU A 318 -16.06 -3.92 -28.26
N ARG A 319 -15.71 -3.92 -29.55
CA ARG A 319 -15.19 -5.09 -30.27
C ARG A 319 -13.90 -5.69 -29.70
N HIS A 320 -13.12 -4.91 -28.93
CA HIS A 320 -11.86 -5.35 -28.34
C HIS A 320 -11.95 -5.54 -26.82
N ARG A 321 -13.09 -5.26 -26.18
CA ARG A 321 -13.25 -5.38 -24.71
C ARG A 321 -12.92 -6.79 -24.20
N GLY A 322 -13.23 -7.84 -24.97
CA GLY A 322 -12.89 -9.23 -24.64
C GLY A 322 -11.36 -9.50 -24.64
N ASP A 323 -10.65 -8.99 -25.65
CA ASP A 323 -9.20 -9.10 -25.77
C ASP A 323 -8.48 -8.36 -24.64
N PHE A 324 -9.07 -7.24 -24.21
CA PHE A 324 -8.52 -6.38 -23.17
C PHE A 324 -8.93 -6.76 -21.76
N SER A 325 -10.01 -7.51 -21.54
CA SER A 325 -10.47 -7.96 -20.22
C SER A 325 -9.33 -8.50 -19.35
N SER A 326 -8.46 -9.36 -19.89
CA SER A 326 -7.33 -9.93 -19.16
C SER A 326 -6.18 -8.97 -18.85
N LEU A 327 -6.06 -7.88 -19.62
CA LEU A 327 -5.07 -6.81 -19.46
C LEU A 327 -5.62 -5.66 -18.63
N THR A 328 -6.93 -5.42 -18.65
CA THR A 328 -7.64 -4.34 -17.98
C THR A 328 -8.19 -4.72 -16.62
N LYS A 329 -8.43 -6.02 -16.43
CA LYS A 329 -8.72 -6.70 -15.17
C LYS A 329 -7.75 -7.88 -15.03
N PRO A 330 -6.43 -7.65 -14.89
CA PRO A 330 -5.59 -8.73 -14.39
C PRO A 330 -6.21 -9.15 -13.06
N LEU A 331 -6.65 -10.40 -12.94
CA LEU A 331 -7.12 -10.96 -11.67
C LEU A 331 -5.94 -10.99 -10.69
N LEU A 332 -5.73 -9.86 -10.02
CA LEU A 332 -4.73 -9.65 -8.99
C LEU A 332 -5.12 -10.45 -7.75
N TYR A 333 -4.13 -10.68 -6.88
CA TYR A 333 -4.37 -11.39 -5.63
C TYR A 333 -5.46 -10.69 -4.81
N GLU A 334 -5.45 -9.36 -4.79
CA GLU A 334 -6.41 -8.51 -4.08
C GLU A 334 -7.84 -8.67 -4.63
N GLU A 335 -8.01 -9.04 -5.90
CA GLU A 335 -9.33 -9.39 -6.47
C GLU A 335 -9.82 -10.73 -5.97
N LEU A 336 -8.93 -11.73 -5.92
CA LEU A 336 -9.26 -13.04 -5.39
C LEU A 336 -9.61 -12.98 -3.91
N ALA A 337 -8.87 -12.15 -3.16
CA ALA A 337 -9.03 -12.02 -1.71
C ALA A 337 -10.44 -11.57 -1.29
N LYS A 338 -11.14 -10.84 -2.15
CA LYS A 338 -12.54 -10.43 -1.93
C LYS A 338 -13.54 -11.57 -1.90
N TYR A 339 -13.20 -12.71 -2.51
CA TYR A 339 -14.07 -13.89 -2.61
C TYR A 339 -13.59 -15.03 -1.71
N PHE A 340 -12.57 -14.80 -0.88
CA PHE A 340 -12.06 -15.85 -0.01
C PHE A 340 -13.05 -16.26 1.08
N ASP A 341 -14.09 -15.47 1.31
CA ASP A 341 -15.21 -15.76 2.20
C ASP A 341 -16.25 -16.72 1.60
N VAL A 342 -16.20 -16.98 0.29
CA VAL A 342 -17.06 -17.94 -0.42
C VAL A 342 -16.27 -19.12 -0.98
N SER A 343 -16.96 -20.16 -1.44
CA SER A 343 -16.31 -21.30 -2.09
C SER A 343 -15.61 -20.89 -3.39
N ALA A 344 -14.63 -21.70 -3.82
CA ALA A 344 -13.94 -21.43 -5.08
C ALA A 344 -14.90 -21.49 -6.29
N ASP A 345 -15.96 -22.29 -6.21
CA ASP A 345 -16.97 -22.44 -7.25
C ASP A 345 -17.83 -21.17 -7.35
N GLU A 346 -18.33 -20.67 -6.22
CA GLU A 346 -19.06 -19.40 -6.15
C GLU A 346 -18.18 -18.22 -6.57
N ALA A 347 -16.90 -18.21 -6.18
CA ALA A 347 -15.93 -17.21 -6.62
C ALA A 347 -15.72 -17.24 -8.16
N ALA A 348 -15.67 -18.43 -8.75
CA ALA A 348 -15.54 -18.61 -10.20
C ALA A 348 -16.76 -18.09 -10.95
N GLU A 349 -17.95 -18.38 -10.44
CA GLU A 349 -19.21 -17.87 -10.97
C GLU A 349 -19.28 -16.34 -10.87
N ALA A 350 -18.98 -15.77 -9.69
CA ALA A 350 -18.99 -14.32 -9.47
C ALA A 350 -17.96 -13.58 -10.35
N LEU A 351 -16.82 -14.21 -10.62
CA LEU A 351 -15.78 -13.67 -11.50
C LEU A 351 -16.04 -13.93 -12.99
N GLY A 352 -17.07 -14.69 -13.35
CA GLY A 352 -17.40 -15.05 -14.72
C GLY A 352 -16.33 -15.89 -15.42
N VAL A 353 -15.57 -16.70 -14.66
CA VAL A 353 -14.47 -17.51 -15.17
C VAL A 353 -14.66 -18.98 -14.82
N CYS A 354 -14.11 -19.88 -15.63
CA CYS A 354 -14.16 -21.31 -15.32
C CYS A 354 -13.19 -21.66 -14.16
N MET A 355 -13.50 -22.75 -13.45
CA MET A 355 -12.70 -23.25 -12.32
C MET A 355 -11.22 -23.52 -12.68
N SER A 356 -10.95 -23.94 -13.92
CA SER A 356 -9.58 -24.16 -14.39
C SER A 356 -8.80 -22.85 -14.54
N ALA A 357 -9.46 -21.76 -14.93
CA ALA A 357 -8.89 -20.42 -14.97
C ALA A 357 -8.59 -19.91 -13.54
N ILE A 358 -9.53 -20.02 -12.60
CA ILE A 358 -9.31 -19.69 -11.17
C ILE A 358 -8.08 -20.42 -10.63
N LYS A 359 -8.01 -21.75 -10.81
CA LYS A 359 -6.87 -22.56 -10.33
C LYS A 359 -5.55 -22.12 -10.96
N LYS A 360 -5.55 -21.75 -12.25
CA LYS A 360 -4.35 -21.23 -12.94
C LYS A 360 -3.93 -19.87 -12.39
N ILE A 361 -4.87 -18.97 -12.11
CA ILE A 361 -4.61 -17.66 -11.51
C ILE A 361 -4.10 -17.82 -10.06
N CYS A 362 -4.77 -18.63 -9.24
CA CYS A 362 -4.37 -18.92 -7.86
C CYS A 362 -2.93 -19.40 -7.76
N ARG A 363 -2.53 -20.37 -8.61
CA ARG A 363 -1.14 -20.87 -8.65
C ARG A 363 -0.12 -19.79 -9.01
N ARG A 364 -0.46 -18.85 -9.91
CA ARG A 364 0.43 -17.72 -10.27
C ARG A 364 0.68 -16.79 -9.07
N HIS A 365 -0.30 -16.65 -8.19
CA HIS A 365 -0.19 -15.84 -6.96
C HIS A 365 0.21 -16.65 -5.72
N GLY A 366 0.69 -17.89 -5.89
CA GLY A 366 1.12 -18.74 -4.77
C GLY A 366 0.00 -19.30 -3.90
N ILE A 367 -1.28 -19.17 -4.30
CA ILE A 367 -2.42 -19.75 -3.59
C ILE A 367 -2.51 -21.24 -3.95
N VAL A 368 -1.95 -22.08 -3.09
CA VAL A 368 -1.95 -23.55 -3.29
C VAL A 368 -3.34 -24.14 -3.05
N ARG A 369 -4.08 -23.63 -2.06
CA ARG A 369 -5.44 -24.07 -1.71
C ARG A 369 -6.32 -22.85 -1.45
N TRP A 370 -7.56 -22.90 -1.94
CA TRP A 370 -8.53 -21.84 -1.70
C TRP A 370 -8.82 -21.70 -0.19
N PRO A 371 -8.70 -20.48 0.37
CA PRO A 371 -8.64 -20.29 1.83
C PRO A 371 -9.99 -20.30 2.56
N HIS A 372 -11.12 -20.44 1.84
CA HIS A 372 -12.47 -20.37 2.39
C HIS A 372 -12.67 -21.08 3.73
N ARG A 373 -12.33 -22.37 3.81
CA ARG A 373 -12.55 -23.15 5.04
C ARG A 373 -11.74 -22.63 6.23
N LYS A 374 -10.52 -22.15 5.98
CA LYS A 374 -9.65 -21.59 7.03
C LYS A 374 -10.20 -20.26 7.53
N LEU A 375 -10.65 -19.40 6.61
CA LEU A 375 -11.25 -18.11 6.98
C LEU A 375 -12.58 -18.29 7.72
N LEU A 376 -13.43 -19.21 7.25
CA LEU A 376 -14.68 -19.52 7.93
C LEU A 376 -14.44 -20.01 9.36
N SER A 377 -13.43 -20.87 9.55
CA SER A 377 -13.04 -21.34 10.89
C SER A 377 -12.52 -20.19 11.78
N ALA A 378 -11.67 -19.31 11.23
CA ALA A 378 -11.12 -18.19 11.97
C ALA A 378 -12.20 -17.16 12.36
N ASN A 379 -13.09 -16.81 11.42
CA ASN A 379 -14.20 -15.89 11.67
C ASN A 379 -15.16 -16.45 12.75
N LYS A 380 -15.47 -17.75 12.71
CA LYS A 380 -16.27 -18.41 13.75
C LYS A 380 -15.58 -18.35 15.12
N ALA A 381 -14.27 -18.64 15.17
CA ALA A 381 -13.51 -18.57 16.41
C ALA A 381 -13.50 -17.14 16.99
N VAL A 382 -13.25 -16.13 16.17
CA VAL A 382 -13.30 -14.72 16.60
C VAL A 382 -14.70 -14.36 17.13
N SER A 383 -15.77 -14.71 16.40
CA SER A 383 -17.14 -14.42 16.83
C SER A 383 -17.50 -15.09 18.17
N VAL A 384 -17.06 -16.33 18.40
CA VAL A 384 -17.25 -17.01 19.68
C VAL A 384 -16.49 -16.31 20.81
N ILE A 385 -15.25 -15.88 20.56
CA ILE A 385 -14.44 -15.15 21.54
C ILE A 385 -15.07 -13.79 21.85
N GLU A 386 -15.56 -13.07 20.84
CA GLU A 386 -16.25 -11.79 21.03
C GLU A 386 -17.53 -11.94 21.87
N SER A 387 -18.32 -13.00 21.67
CA SER A 387 -19.50 -13.31 22.52
C SER A 387 -19.08 -13.50 23.98
N LYS A 388 -18.04 -14.30 24.22
CA LYS A 388 -17.51 -14.53 25.58
C LYS A 388 -17.01 -13.26 26.24
N ILE A 389 -16.38 -12.36 25.48
CA ILE A 389 -15.94 -11.05 25.99
C ILE A 389 -17.15 -10.20 26.40
N SER A 390 -18.25 -10.26 25.66
CA SER A 390 -19.48 -9.49 25.98
C SER A 390 -20.28 -10.05 27.15
N GLU A 391 -20.10 -11.32 27.49
CA GLU A 391 -20.85 -12.04 28.54
C GLU A 391 -20.14 -12.04 29.91
N THR A 392 -18.86 -11.65 29.96
CA THR A 392 -18.03 -11.72 31.17
C THR A 392 -17.61 -10.31 31.60
N ASP A 393 -17.65 -10.04 32.91
CA ASP A 393 -17.17 -8.78 33.50
C ASP A 393 -15.77 -8.92 34.13
N ASP A 394 -15.21 -10.13 34.14
CA ASP A 394 -13.88 -10.41 34.68
C ASP A 394 -12.79 -9.86 33.75
N ALA A 395 -12.09 -8.82 34.20
CA ALA A 395 -11.04 -8.14 33.45
C ALA A 395 -9.88 -9.08 33.03
N THR A 396 -9.48 -10.03 33.89
CA THR A 396 -8.41 -10.97 33.58
C THR A 396 -8.86 -11.98 32.52
N MET A 397 -10.12 -12.42 32.58
CA MET A 397 -10.69 -13.29 31.55
C MET A 397 -10.81 -12.57 30.20
N ILE A 398 -11.29 -11.32 30.20
CA ILE A 398 -11.36 -10.48 28.99
C ILE A 398 -9.98 -10.32 28.36
N GLU A 399 -8.94 -10.09 29.17
CA GLU A 399 -7.57 -9.96 28.69
C GLU A 399 -7.07 -11.25 28.01
N GLY A 400 -7.27 -12.42 28.64
CA GLY A 400 -6.93 -13.71 28.04
C GLY A 400 -7.66 -13.97 26.72
N LEU A 401 -8.96 -13.67 26.66
CA LEU A 401 -9.79 -13.82 25.45
C LEU A 401 -9.31 -12.91 24.32
N ARG A 402 -8.94 -11.66 24.61
CA ARG A 402 -8.38 -10.74 23.61
C ARG A 402 -7.04 -11.23 23.05
N ILE A 403 -6.18 -11.80 23.89
CA ILE A 403 -4.93 -12.43 23.42
C ILE A 403 -5.23 -13.61 22.49
N GLU A 404 -6.20 -14.45 22.84
CA GLU A 404 -6.66 -15.55 21.98
C GLU A 404 -7.19 -15.04 20.64
N ALA A 405 -8.04 -14.01 20.64
CA ALA A 405 -8.55 -13.37 19.44
C ALA A 405 -7.42 -12.84 18.54
N ILE A 406 -6.43 -12.13 19.12
CA ILE A 406 -5.27 -11.66 18.34
C ILE A 406 -4.56 -12.83 17.66
N ASN A 407 -4.35 -13.95 18.34
CA ASN A 407 -3.67 -15.13 17.77
C ASN A 407 -4.44 -15.74 16.59
N VAL A 408 -5.76 -15.82 16.69
CA VAL A 408 -6.63 -16.26 15.60
C VAL A 408 -6.55 -15.27 14.42
N LEU A 409 -6.60 -13.97 14.71
CA LEU A 409 -6.52 -12.91 13.70
C LEU A 409 -5.15 -12.86 12.99
N VAL A 410 -4.04 -13.09 13.69
CA VAL A 410 -2.72 -13.25 13.08
C VAL A 410 -2.74 -14.41 12.07
N SER A 411 -3.34 -15.54 12.47
CA SER A 411 -3.44 -16.72 11.61
C SER A 411 -4.34 -16.45 10.40
N LYS A 412 -5.46 -15.75 10.58
CA LYS A 412 -6.35 -15.27 9.52
C LYS A 412 -5.60 -14.36 8.55
N LEU A 413 -4.87 -13.38 9.06
CA LEU A 413 -4.16 -12.40 8.25
C LEU A 413 -3.10 -13.04 7.34
N ARG A 414 -2.36 -14.05 7.84
CA ARG A 414 -1.41 -14.83 7.03
C ARG A 414 -2.04 -15.61 5.88
N VAL A 415 -3.35 -15.87 5.95
CA VAL A 415 -4.10 -16.56 4.90
C VAL A 415 -4.65 -15.58 3.86
N VAL A 416 -5.03 -14.38 4.29
CA VAL A 416 -5.64 -13.34 3.44
C VAL A 416 -4.60 -12.46 2.75
N LEU A 417 -3.38 -12.35 3.28
CA LEU A 417 -2.33 -11.55 2.65
C LEU A 417 -1.69 -12.28 1.48
N ASN A 418 -1.34 -11.50 0.46
CA ASN A 418 -0.59 -11.99 -0.69
C ASN A 418 0.66 -12.74 -0.18
N PRO A 419 0.89 -14.00 -0.58
CA PRO A 419 2.07 -14.75 -0.16
C PRO A 419 3.37 -14.02 -0.50
N ALA A 420 3.39 -13.17 -1.53
CA ALA A 420 4.55 -12.32 -1.83
C ALA A 420 4.82 -11.23 -0.77
N PHE A 421 3.83 -10.89 0.06
CA PHE A 421 3.97 -9.98 1.22
C PHE A 421 4.38 -10.71 2.49
N ILE A 422 4.60 -12.03 2.44
CA ILE A 422 5.05 -12.83 3.57
C ILE A 422 6.40 -13.42 3.18
N ALA A 423 7.42 -13.18 4.00
CA ALA A 423 8.72 -13.79 3.77
C ALA A 423 8.58 -15.32 3.74
N SER A 424 9.18 -15.96 2.74
CA SER A 424 9.34 -17.42 2.70
C SER A 424 10.21 -17.82 3.89
N THR A 425 9.55 -18.20 4.98
CA THR A 425 10.06 -18.78 6.22
C THR A 425 11.56 -19.00 6.29
N GLU A 426 12.24 -18.19 7.09
CA GLU A 426 12.98 -18.78 8.21
C GLU A 426 12.17 -18.46 9.47
N VAL A 427 11.86 -19.49 10.23
CA VAL A 427 11.14 -19.39 11.49
C VAL A 427 11.97 -18.51 12.40
N VAL A 428 11.52 -17.28 12.67
CA VAL A 428 12.08 -16.48 13.77
C VAL A 428 11.78 -17.26 15.05
N THR A 429 12.79 -17.97 15.52
CA THR A 429 12.83 -18.59 16.83
C THR A 429 12.44 -17.54 17.85
N THR A 430 11.46 -17.88 18.67
CA THR A 430 10.99 -17.14 19.83
C THR A 430 12.11 -16.37 20.54
N VAL A 431 12.05 -15.04 20.52
CA VAL A 431 12.82 -14.22 21.46
C VAL A 431 12.23 -14.50 22.86
N PRO A 432 13.05 -14.86 23.87
CA PRO A 432 12.55 -15.06 25.22
C PRO A 432 11.95 -13.77 25.76
N ILE A 433 10.85 -13.89 26.49
CA ILE A 433 10.36 -12.83 27.36
C ILE A 433 11.24 -12.90 28.61
N ASP A 434 12.22 -12.01 28.72
CA ASP A 434 12.88 -11.78 30.01
C ASP A 434 11.88 -11.07 30.93
N GLY A 435 11.65 -11.68 32.10
CA GLY A 435 10.71 -11.21 33.13
C GLY A 435 11.27 -10.11 34.03
#